data_AF-A0A5N6XXQ7-F1
#
_entry.id   AF-A0A5N6XXQ7-F1
#
_cell.length_a   1.000
_cell.length_b   1.000
_cell.length_c   1.000
_cell.angle_alpha   90.00
_cell.angle_beta   90.00
_cell.angle_gamma   90.00
#
_symmetry.space_group_name_H-M   'P 1'
#
loop_
_entity.id
_entity.type
_entity.pdbx_description
1 polymer ?
#
loop_
_entity_poly.entity_id
_entity_poly.type
_entity_poly.pdbx_seq_one_letter_code
_entity_poly.pdbx_strand_id
1 'polypeptide(L)'
;MTISTQCPIHFTFVGGGHLAQAIISGILSSTNTWTLKCNIAVTARRAEHVQELQSRYPQLLVTDNNLDKRIWQDARISPRNSTQDNTTSPILFICTRPTDVPTVAKQLAPALESFDPSVRPTVVTMCPGITVSQLQDWLPTGTAIVRSMPNTPVEVRQGATGLFASEDATLRVNHVKTVLEEVSPLVTIVPEESMLDVVAAVSGSGPAHFFLIIESMVAAAESMGLPREAAEPLVIQSCLGAGYLARASSKPVADLRKEVCVPRGSTEKAISHLDQSGVQELFKMAIQKSLDANLKMRFC
;
A
#
# COMPACT_ATOMS: atom_id res chain seq x y z
N MET A 1 10.44 14.26 -5.85
CA MET A 1 10.90 14.07 -7.25
C MET A 1 9.71 14.42 -8.12
N THR A 2 9.87 15.25 -9.15
CA THR A 2 8.74 15.64 -10.00
C THR A 2 8.65 14.64 -11.14
N ILE A 3 7.52 13.93 -11.25
CA ILE A 3 7.24 13.07 -12.38
C ILE A 3 7.06 13.95 -13.63
N SER A 4 7.72 13.59 -14.74
CA SER A 4 7.61 14.33 -16.00
C SER A 4 6.15 14.35 -16.52
N THR A 5 5.68 15.53 -16.94
CA THR A 5 4.32 15.74 -17.46
C THR A 5 4.26 15.76 -19.00
N GLN A 6 5.40 15.47 -19.65
CA GLN A 6 5.54 15.57 -21.10
C GLN A 6 4.94 14.36 -21.82
N CYS A 7 5.11 13.15 -21.29
CA CYS A 7 4.55 11.90 -21.83
C CYS A 7 3.55 11.28 -20.85
N PRO A 8 2.50 10.60 -21.34
CA PRO A 8 1.55 9.93 -20.46
C PRO A 8 2.21 8.74 -19.74
N ILE A 9 1.84 8.54 -18.48
CA ILE A 9 2.31 7.41 -17.67
C ILE A 9 1.34 6.25 -17.83
N HIS A 10 1.89 5.05 -18.01
CA HIS A 10 1.11 3.83 -18.19
C HIS A 10 1.09 3.01 -16.91
N PHE A 11 -0.10 2.73 -16.41
CA PHE A 11 -0.34 1.85 -15.28
C PHE A 11 -1.11 0.62 -15.73
N THR A 12 -0.64 -0.56 -15.34
CA THR A 12 -1.37 -1.81 -15.54
C THR A 12 -1.59 -2.47 -14.20
N PHE A 13 -2.84 -2.74 -13.84
CA PHE A 13 -3.21 -3.46 -12.63
C PHE A 13 -3.68 -4.86 -13.00
N VAL A 14 -2.87 -5.86 -12.72
CA VAL A 14 -3.24 -7.27 -12.89
C VAL A 14 -3.91 -7.76 -11.61
N GLY A 15 -5.23 -7.88 -11.64
CA GLY A 15 -6.09 -8.14 -10.48
C GLY A 15 -6.76 -6.89 -9.94
N GLY A 16 -8.00 -6.61 -10.37
CA GLY A 16 -8.80 -5.46 -9.94
C GLY A 16 -9.52 -5.63 -8.59
N GLY A 17 -8.86 -6.19 -7.57
CA GLY A 17 -9.41 -6.30 -6.22
C GLY A 17 -9.51 -4.93 -5.50
N HIS A 18 -9.99 -4.92 -4.25
CA HIS A 18 -10.19 -3.68 -3.48
C HIS A 18 -8.93 -2.81 -3.40
N LEU A 19 -7.77 -3.43 -3.18
CA LEU A 19 -6.49 -2.71 -3.08
C LEU A 19 -6.11 -2.01 -4.40
N ALA A 20 -6.26 -2.69 -5.53
CA ALA A 20 -6.01 -2.08 -6.84
C ALA A 20 -6.99 -0.93 -7.08
N GLN A 21 -8.28 -1.12 -6.76
CA GLN A 21 -9.30 -0.08 -6.89
C GLN A 21 -9.02 1.14 -6.02
N ALA A 22 -8.52 0.95 -4.79
CA ALA A 22 -8.12 2.05 -3.92
C ALA A 22 -7.00 2.89 -4.55
N ILE A 23 -5.96 2.25 -5.08
CA ILE A 23 -4.84 2.93 -5.75
C ILE A 23 -5.34 3.67 -7.00
N ILE A 24 -6.13 3.02 -7.85
CA ILE A 24 -6.72 3.61 -9.04
C ILE A 24 -7.55 4.84 -8.68
N SER A 25 -8.44 4.72 -7.70
CA SER A 25 -9.27 5.83 -7.22
C SER A 25 -8.41 6.97 -6.65
N GLY A 26 -7.30 6.67 -5.96
CA GLY A 26 -6.33 7.65 -5.50
C GLY A 26 -5.70 8.44 -6.65
N ILE A 27 -5.14 7.74 -7.64
CA ILE A 27 -4.52 8.35 -8.83
C ILE A 27 -5.53 9.24 -9.57
N LEU A 28 -6.75 8.74 -9.81
CA LEU A 28 -7.80 9.46 -10.53
C LEU A 28 -8.32 10.69 -9.78
N SER A 29 -8.26 10.68 -8.45
CA SER A 29 -8.72 11.79 -7.60
C SER A 29 -7.59 12.75 -7.21
N SER A 30 -6.38 12.49 -7.67
CA SER A 30 -5.19 13.29 -7.36
C SER A 30 -5.27 14.67 -7.99
N THR A 31 -4.75 15.67 -7.27
CA THR A 31 -4.56 17.02 -7.80
C THR A 31 -3.19 17.22 -8.44
N ASN A 32 -2.31 16.21 -8.40
CA ASN A 32 -0.97 16.31 -8.98
C ASN A 32 -1.05 16.32 -10.51
N THR A 33 -0.31 17.23 -11.16
CA THR A 33 -0.42 17.45 -12.61
C THR A 33 0.01 16.25 -13.46
N TRP A 34 0.82 15.34 -12.92
CA TRP A 34 1.22 14.12 -13.63
C TRP A 34 0.07 13.12 -13.82
N THR A 35 -0.95 13.13 -12.95
CA THR A 35 -2.11 12.23 -13.08
C THR A 35 -3.06 12.64 -14.20
N LEU A 36 -2.98 13.89 -14.67
CA LEU A 36 -3.77 14.40 -15.80
C LEU A 36 -3.47 13.67 -17.12
N LYS A 37 -2.31 13.01 -17.21
CA LYS A 37 -1.88 12.24 -18.37
C LYS A 37 -1.49 10.84 -17.92
N CYS A 38 -2.45 10.06 -17.45
CA CYS A 38 -2.24 8.64 -17.16
C CYS A 38 -3.17 7.75 -17.99
N ASN A 39 -2.62 6.64 -18.47
CA ASN A 39 -3.36 5.56 -19.11
C ASN A 39 -3.38 4.39 -18.14
N ILE A 40 -4.56 4.02 -17.63
CA ILE A 40 -4.70 2.93 -16.67
C ILE A 40 -5.46 1.77 -17.32
N ALA A 41 -4.86 0.59 -17.27
CA ALA A 41 -5.50 -0.67 -17.60
C ALA A 41 -5.68 -1.53 -16.35
N VAL A 42 -6.78 -2.26 -16.25
CA VAL A 42 -7.10 -3.13 -15.13
C VAL A 42 -7.61 -4.47 -15.63
N THR A 43 -7.10 -5.56 -15.05
CA THR A 43 -7.56 -6.90 -15.40
C THR A 43 -8.26 -7.60 -14.25
N ALA A 44 -9.29 -8.39 -14.56
CA ALA A 44 -9.98 -9.23 -13.59
C ALA A 44 -10.47 -10.53 -14.22
N ARG A 45 -10.39 -11.65 -13.50
CA ARG A 45 -10.68 -12.98 -14.08
C ARG A 45 -12.15 -13.26 -14.35
N ARG A 46 -13.07 -12.64 -13.60
CA ARG A 46 -14.52 -12.92 -13.68
C ARG A 46 -15.19 -11.85 -14.54
N ALA A 47 -15.99 -12.27 -15.52
CA ALA A 47 -16.69 -11.35 -16.42
C ALA A 47 -17.60 -10.34 -15.68
N GLU A 48 -18.31 -10.79 -14.65
CA GLU A 48 -19.11 -9.91 -13.78
C GLU A 48 -18.25 -8.80 -13.14
N HIS A 49 -17.09 -9.17 -12.59
CA HIS A 49 -16.16 -8.22 -11.98
C HIS A 49 -15.57 -7.25 -13.01
N VAL A 50 -15.34 -7.70 -14.24
CA VAL A 50 -14.93 -6.82 -15.36
C VAL A 50 -16.01 -5.80 -15.67
N GLN A 51 -17.29 -6.20 -15.70
CA GLN A 51 -18.42 -5.28 -15.91
C GLN A 51 -18.55 -4.27 -14.77
N GLU A 52 -18.41 -4.70 -13.52
CA GLU A 52 -18.41 -3.83 -12.34
C GLU A 52 -17.28 -2.79 -12.42
N LEU A 53 -16.05 -3.23 -12.71
CA LEU A 53 -14.90 -2.34 -12.87
C LEU A 53 -15.09 -1.36 -14.03
N GLN A 54 -15.60 -1.82 -15.18
CA GLN A 54 -15.83 -0.96 -16.33
C GLN A 54 -16.93 0.06 -16.05
N SER A 55 -17.98 -0.31 -15.32
CA SER A 55 -19.03 0.62 -14.90
C SER A 55 -18.51 1.65 -13.89
N ARG A 56 -17.63 1.24 -12.97
CA ARG A 56 -17.01 2.13 -11.98
C ARG A 56 -15.99 3.08 -12.59
N TYR A 57 -15.26 2.61 -13.61
CA TYR A 57 -14.16 3.34 -14.25
C TYR A 57 -14.33 3.34 -15.78
N PRO A 58 -15.34 4.05 -16.32
CA PRO A 58 -15.69 4.01 -17.74
C PRO A 58 -14.57 4.48 -18.68
N GLN A 59 -13.64 5.29 -18.18
CA GLN A 59 -12.51 5.84 -18.92
C GLN A 59 -11.29 4.90 -18.97
N LEU A 60 -11.31 3.78 -18.24
CA LEU A 60 -10.19 2.84 -18.19
C LEU A 60 -10.37 1.68 -19.17
N LEU A 61 -9.23 1.10 -19.58
CA LEU A 61 -9.24 -0.19 -20.25
C LEU A 61 -9.45 -1.29 -19.21
N VAL A 62 -10.61 -1.95 -19.25
CA VAL A 62 -10.89 -3.12 -18.39
C VAL A 62 -11.04 -4.36 -19.25
N THR A 63 -10.37 -5.45 -18.86
CA THR A 63 -10.35 -6.71 -19.63
C THR A 63 -10.17 -7.92 -18.71
N ASP A 64 -10.57 -9.11 -19.14
CA ASP A 64 -10.28 -10.37 -18.45
C ASP A 64 -8.97 -11.02 -18.88
N ASN A 65 -8.29 -10.43 -19.86
CA ASN A 65 -7.08 -10.97 -20.46
C ASN A 65 -5.84 -10.15 -20.07
N ASN A 66 -4.97 -10.74 -19.26
CA ASN A 66 -3.66 -10.17 -18.89
C ASN A 66 -2.76 -9.85 -20.10
N LEU A 67 -2.95 -10.53 -21.23
CA LEU A 67 -2.17 -10.38 -22.46
C LEU A 67 -2.92 -9.61 -23.55
N ASP A 68 -4.00 -8.90 -23.19
CA ASP A 68 -4.71 -8.04 -24.13
C ASP A 68 -3.74 -7.06 -24.79
N LYS A 69 -3.68 -7.08 -26.12
CA LYS A 69 -2.71 -6.30 -26.89
C LYS A 69 -2.84 -4.80 -26.62
N ARG A 70 -4.04 -4.31 -26.29
CA ARG A 70 -4.29 -2.90 -25.97
C ARG A 70 -3.52 -2.43 -24.75
N ILE A 71 -3.30 -3.31 -23.76
CA ILE A 71 -2.48 -3.00 -22.57
C ILE A 71 -1.02 -2.72 -22.98
N TRP A 72 -0.50 -3.53 -23.91
CA TRP A 72 0.92 -3.58 -24.23
C TRP A 72 1.29 -2.79 -25.49
N GLN A 73 0.34 -2.19 -26.19
CA GLN A 73 0.55 -1.41 -27.42
C GLN A 73 1.03 0.01 -27.13
N ASP A 74 0.38 0.71 -26.19
CA ASP A 74 0.68 2.12 -25.93
C ASP A 74 2.03 2.33 -25.22
N ALA A 75 2.43 1.35 -24.40
CA ALA A 75 3.69 1.42 -23.65
C ALA A 75 4.95 1.29 -24.53
N ARG A 76 4.82 0.94 -25.82
CA ARG A 76 5.95 0.82 -26.77
C ARG A 76 6.30 2.13 -27.48
N ILE A 77 5.51 3.19 -27.28
CA ILE A 77 5.58 4.44 -28.06
C ILE A 77 5.74 5.63 -27.10
N SER A 78 6.90 5.76 -26.46
CA SER A 78 7.38 7.07 -25.99
C SER A 78 8.73 7.36 -26.64
N PRO A 79 8.94 8.56 -27.21
CA PRO A 79 10.10 8.83 -28.05
C PRO A 79 11.40 8.73 -27.26
N ARG A 80 12.31 7.92 -27.79
CA ARG A 80 13.71 7.80 -27.37
C ARG A 80 14.43 9.14 -27.54
N ASN A 81 14.41 10.02 -26.53
CA ASN A 81 15.24 11.23 -26.50
C ASN A 81 15.52 11.68 -25.05
N SER A 82 16.09 10.80 -24.22
CA SER A 82 17.09 11.14 -23.20
C SER A 82 17.40 9.90 -22.38
N THR A 83 18.68 9.61 -22.23
CA THR A 83 19.24 8.47 -21.49
C THR A 83 19.12 8.63 -19.96
N GLN A 84 18.17 9.42 -19.45
CA GLN A 84 18.14 9.83 -18.04
C GLN A 84 16.76 10.05 -17.41
N ASP A 85 15.65 10.05 -18.16
CA ASP A 85 14.33 10.30 -17.57
C ASP A 85 13.59 9.00 -17.19
N ASN A 86 14.00 8.40 -16.07
CA ASN A 86 13.34 7.21 -15.48
C ASN A 86 11.94 7.51 -14.88
N THR A 87 11.42 8.74 -15.03
CA THR A 87 10.15 9.16 -14.42
C THR A 87 8.92 8.81 -15.24
N THR A 88 9.07 8.22 -16.43
CA THR A 88 7.96 7.90 -17.35
C THR A 88 7.82 6.40 -17.66
N SER A 89 8.67 5.54 -17.07
CA SER A 89 8.57 4.09 -17.28
C SER A 89 7.19 3.59 -16.83
N PRO A 90 6.52 2.71 -17.59
CA PRO A 90 5.27 2.10 -17.16
C PRO A 90 5.41 1.39 -15.80
N ILE A 91 4.31 1.30 -15.05
CA ILE A 91 4.25 0.55 -13.79
C ILE A 91 3.20 -0.56 -13.93
N LEU A 92 3.63 -1.79 -13.66
CA LEU A 92 2.79 -2.98 -13.66
C LEU A 92 2.59 -3.42 -12.21
N PHE A 93 1.38 -3.23 -11.68
CA PHE A 93 0.96 -3.76 -10.40
C PHE A 93 0.43 -5.19 -10.54
N ILE A 94 1.07 -6.15 -9.86
CA ILE A 94 0.53 -7.49 -9.66
C ILE A 94 -0.22 -7.51 -8.32
N CYS A 95 -1.54 -7.39 -8.40
CA CYS A 95 -2.49 -7.29 -7.28
C CYS A 95 -3.37 -8.55 -7.16
N THR A 96 -2.83 -9.71 -7.52
CA THR A 96 -3.54 -11.00 -7.40
C THR A 96 -3.32 -11.62 -6.02
N ARG A 97 -3.92 -12.79 -5.76
CA ARG A 97 -3.65 -13.51 -4.51
C ARG A 97 -2.21 -14.06 -4.55
N PRO A 98 -1.51 -14.18 -3.41
CA PRO A 98 -0.13 -14.65 -3.40
C PRO A 98 0.08 -15.99 -4.13
N THR A 99 -0.85 -16.95 -3.99
CA THR A 99 -0.82 -18.25 -4.69
C THR A 99 -0.89 -18.15 -6.21
N ASP A 100 -1.47 -17.07 -6.75
CA ASP A 100 -1.66 -16.87 -8.18
C ASP A 100 -0.46 -16.14 -8.83
N VAL A 101 0.39 -15.47 -8.02
CA VAL A 101 1.52 -14.66 -8.51
C VAL A 101 2.51 -15.43 -9.38
N PRO A 102 2.96 -16.66 -9.05
CA PRO A 102 3.91 -17.38 -9.89
C PRO A 102 3.38 -17.60 -11.31
N THR A 103 2.11 -18.02 -11.43
CA THR A 103 1.45 -18.25 -12.70
C THR A 103 1.28 -16.96 -13.48
N VAL A 104 0.85 -15.88 -12.81
CA VAL A 104 0.64 -14.57 -13.43
C VAL A 104 1.95 -13.96 -13.90
N ALA A 105 3.02 -14.01 -13.09
CA ALA A 105 4.34 -13.50 -13.46
C ALA A 105 4.87 -14.21 -14.71
N LYS A 106 4.83 -15.55 -14.72
CA LYS A 106 5.26 -16.35 -15.89
C LYS A 106 4.41 -16.08 -17.13
N GLN A 107 3.11 -15.86 -16.97
CA GLN A 107 2.21 -15.49 -18.07
C GLN A 107 2.60 -14.13 -18.68
N LEU A 108 2.99 -13.16 -17.85
CA LEU A 108 3.34 -11.80 -18.25
C LEU A 108 4.77 -11.69 -18.80
N ALA A 109 5.66 -12.63 -18.48
CA ALA A 109 7.06 -12.58 -18.85
C ALA A 109 7.32 -12.34 -20.36
N PRO A 110 6.65 -13.03 -21.31
CA PRO A 110 6.85 -12.76 -22.74
C PRO A 110 6.46 -11.35 -23.17
N ALA A 111 5.43 -10.76 -22.54
CA ALA A 111 5.04 -9.38 -22.83
C ALA A 111 6.11 -8.39 -22.34
N LEU A 112 6.66 -8.62 -21.14
CA LEU A 112 7.73 -7.79 -20.56
C LEU A 112 9.07 -7.93 -21.29
N GLU A 113 9.38 -9.13 -21.80
CA GLU A 113 10.59 -9.39 -22.60
C GLU A 113 10.60 -8.58 -23.90
N SER A 114 9.40 -8.31 -24.46
CA SER A 114 9.28 -7.53 -25.71
C SER A 114 9.60 -6.04 -25.57
N PHE A 115 9.75 -5.54 -24.33
CA PHE A 115 10.14 -4.16 -24.08
C PHE A 115 11.66 -3.98 -24.12
N ASP A 116 12.09 -2.84 -24.65
CA ASP A 116 13.45 -2.35 -24.43
C ASP A 116 13.70 -2.22 -22.91
N PRO A 117 14.80 -2.79 -22.37
CA PRO A 117 15.08 -2.79 -20.94
C PRO A 117 15.00 -1.41 -20.28
N SER A 118 15.38 -0.35 -21.01
CA SER A 118 15.36 1.03 -20.49
C SER A 118 13.96 1.55 -20.16
N VAL A 119 12.93 1.02 -20.83
CA VAL A 119 11.52 1.42 -20.68
C VAL A 119 10.60 0.26 -20.29
N ARG A 120 11.16 -0.92 -19.98
CA ARG A 120 10.41 -2.07 -19.48
C ARG A 120 9.62 -1.68 -18.23
N PRO A 121 8.35 -2.10 -18.08
CA PRO A 121 7.56 -1.77 -16.91
C PRO A 121 8.25 -2.13 -15.59
N THR A 122 8.16 -1.25 -14.59
CA THR A 122 8.53 -1.58 -13.21
C THR A 122 7.43 -2.46 -12.63
N VAL A 123 7.78 -3.68 -12.21
CA VAL A 123 6.84 -4.62 -11.62
C VAL A 123 6.71 -4.30 -10.13
N VAL A 124 5.50 -4.00 -9.70
CA VAL A 124 5.16 -3.76 -8.30
C VAL A 124 4.27 -4.89 -7.82
N THR A 125 4.64 -5.57 -6.74
CA THR A 125 3.73 -6.53 -6.09
C THR A 125 3.39 -6.09 -4.68
N MET A 126 2.17 -6.39 -4.26
CA MET A 126 1.68 -6.15 -2.90
C MET A 126 1.41 -7.46 -2.15
N CYS A 127 1.85 -8.58 -2.71
CA CYS A 127 1.55 -9.90 -2.16
C CYS A 127 2.49 -10.24 -1.00
N PRO A 128 1.96 -10.56 0.19
CA PRO A 128 2.77 -11.14 1.26
C PRO A 128 3.34 -12.49 0.82
N GLY A 129 4.50 -12.86 1.37
CA GLY A 129 5.13 -14.16 1.12
C GLY A 129 5.81 -14.35 -0.24
N ILE A 130 5.74 -13.39 -1.16
CA ILE A 130 6.45 -13.42 -2.44
C ILE A 130 7.73 -12.59 -2.35
N THR A 131 8.88 -13.18 -2.65
CA THR A 131 10.18 -12.50 -2.58
C THR A 131 10.60 -11.90 -3.93
N VAL A 132 11.54 -10.94 -3.90
CA VAL A 132 12.19 -10.40 -5.10
C VAL A 132 12.90 -11.51 -5.88
N SER A 133 13.62 -12.40 -5.19
CA SER A 133 14.29 -13.54 -5.83
C SER A 133 13.32 -14.43 -6.60
N GLN A 134 12.18 -14.78 -5.99
CA GLN A 134 11.16 -15.58 -6.68
C GLN A 134 10.58 -14.86 -7.91
N LEU A 135 10.36 -13.56 -7.82
CA LEU A 135 9.91 -12.76 -8.97
C LEU A 135 10.97 -12.72 -10.08
N GLN A 136 12.25 -12.62 -9.73
CA GLN A 136 13.36 -12.69 -10.70
C GLN A 136 13.42 -14.05 -11.40
N ASP A 137 13.06 -15.15 -10.73
CA ASP A 137 12.97 -16.47 -11.35
C ASP A 137 11.80 -16.61 -12.35
N TRP A 138 10.75 -15.80 -12.20
CA TRP A 138 9.53 -15.88 -13.01
C TRP A 138 9.44 -14.83 -14.10
N LEU A 139 10.23 -13.76 -13.99
CA LEU A 139 10.22 -12.60 -14.88
C LEU A 139 11.52 -12.52 -15.68
N PRO A 140 11.52 -11.79 -16.81
CA PRO A 140 12.73 -11.53 -17.58
C PRO A 140 13.89 -10.99 -16.72
N THR A 141 15.11 -11.41 -17.01
CA THR A 141 16.33 -10.89 -16.36
C THR A 141 16.42 -9.36 -16.50
N GLY A 142 16.83 -8.67 -15.43
CA GLY A 142 16.90 -7.21 -15.39
C GLY A 142 15.56 -6.50 -15.24
N THR A 143 14.49 -7.23 -14.87
CA THR A 143 13.20 -6.59 -14.56
C THR A 143 13.30 -5.82 -13.24
N ALA A 144 13.03 -4.52 -13.29
CA ALA A 144 12.88 -3.68 -12.11
C ALA A 144 11.69 -4.16 -11.27
N ILE A 145 11.94 -4.63 -10.04
CA ILE A 145 10.94 -5.14 -9.12
C ILE A 145 10.90 -4.27 -7.87
N VAL A 146 9.69 -3.85 -7.49
CA VAL A 146 9.42 -3.19 -6.20
C VAL A 146 8.39 -4.01 -5.46
N ARG A 147 8.74 -4.51 -4.27
CA ARG A 147 7.75 -5.03 -3.33
C ARG A 147 7.16 -3.88 -2.55
N SER A 148 5.85 -3.89 -2.40
CA SER A 148 5.07 -2.90 -1.66
C SER A 148 4.25 -3.59 -0.58
N MET A 149 4.13 -2.95 0.58
CA MET A 149 3.34 -3.44 1.70
C MET A 149 2.46 -2.29 2.22
N PRO A 150 1.34 -2.01 1.56
CA PRO A 150 0.35 -1.04 2.03
C PRO A 150 -0.48 -1.64 3.18
N ASN A 151 -1.35 -0.82 3.77
CA ASN A 151 -2.39 -1.28 4.68
C ASN A 151 -3.79 -0.81 4.21
N THR A 152 -4.84 -1.36 4.81
CA THR A 152 -6.23 -1.13 4.36
C THR A 152 -6.68 0.35 4.35
N PRO A 153 -6.18 1.27 5.21
CA PRO A 153 -6.49 2.69 5.14
C PRO A 153 -6.16 3.40 3.80
N VAL A 154 -5.46 2.75 2.86
CA VAL A 154 -5.36 3.26 1.48
C VAL A 154 -6.72 3.48 0.82
N GLU A 155 -7.75 2.75 1.22
CA GLU A 155 -9.13 2.91 0.73
C GLU A 155 -9.70 4.31 0.99
N VAL A 156 -9.25 4.95 2.07
CA VAL A 156 -9.62 6.32 2.44
C VAL A 156 -8.45 7.30 2.27
N ARG A 157 -7.43 6.91 1.50
CA ARG A 157 -6.20 7.69 1.24
C ARG A 157 -5.44 8.09 2.51
N GLN A 158 -5.50 7.25 3.54
CA GLN A 158 -4.74 7.41 4.79
C GLN A 158 -3.80 6.22 5.02
N GLY A 159 -3.30 5.62 3.94
CA GLY A 159 -2.42 4.47 3.99
C GLY A 159 -1.03 4.75 4.58
N ALA A 160 -0.40 3.68 5.07
CA ALA A 160 1.02 3.63 5.35
C ALA A 160 1.62 2.46 4.55
N THR A 161 2.57 2.77 3.67
CA THR A 161 3.14 1.79 2.75
C THR A 161 4.64 1.66 2.93
N GLY A 162 5.14 0.44 3.11
CA GLY A 162 6.56 0.12 3.01
C GLY A 162 6.93 -0.36 1.62
N LEU A 163 8.11 0.00 1.13
CA LEU A 163 8.65 -0.41 -0.17
C LEU A 163 10.03 -1.06 0.00
N PHE A 164 10.28 -2.11 -0.77
CA PHE A 164 11.63 -2.63 -0.99
C PHE A 164 11.87 -2.75 -2.50
N ALA A 165 13.04 -2.35 -2.97
CA ALA A 165 13.40 -2.36 -4.38
C ALA A 165 14.49 -3.39 -4.66
N SER A 166 14.37 -4.13 -5.76
CA SER A 166 15.49 -4.89 -6.31
C SER A 166 16.60 -3.95 -6.79
N GLU A 167 17.81 -4.49 -7.02
CA GLU A 167 18.93 -3.70 -7.56
C GLU A 167 18.54 -3.00 -8.88
N ASP A 168 17.85 -3.71 -9.77
CA ASP A 168 17.33 -3.21 -11.06
C ASP A 168 16.28 -2.10 -10.89
N ALA A 169 15.66 -1.96 -9.72
CA ALA A 169 14.64 -0.96 -9.42
C ALA A 169 15.15 0.26 -8.65
N THR A 170 16.43 0.31 -8.27
CA THR A 170 17.03 1.40 -7.48
C THR A 170 16.73 2.79 -8.06
N LEU A 171 16.85 2.95 -9.38
CA LEU A 171 16.61 4.23 -10.05
C LEU A 171 15.11 4.53 -10.30
N ARG A 172 14.22 3.56 -10.06
CA ARG A 172 12.78 3.65 -10.38
C ARG A 172 11.88 3.62 -9.14
N VAL A 173 12.38 3.19 -7.98
CA VAL A 173 11.58 3.07 -6.74
C VAL A 173 10.95 4.40 -6.31
N ASN A 174 11.63 5.53 -6.52
CA ASN A 174 11.08 6.86 -6.19
C ASN A 174 9.88 7.23 -7.06
N HIS A 175 9.81 6.75 -8.30
CA HIS A 175 8.64 6.92 -9.16
C HIS A 175 7.46 6.11 -8.60
N VAL A 176 7.68 4.84 -8.23
CA VAL A 176 6.66 4.01 -7.56
C VAL A 176 6.20 4.63 -6.24
N LYS A 177 7.13 5.19 -5.45
CA LYS A 177 6.83 5.91 -4.22
C LYS A 177 5.87 7.06 -4.46
N THR A 178 6.15 7.94 -5.42
CA THR A 178 5.27 9.09 -5.73
C THR A 178 3.88 8.65 -6.17
N VAL A 179 3.75 7.55 -6.91
CA VAL A 179 2.43 7.00 -7.28
C VAL A 179 1.67 6.49 -6.06
N LEU A 180 2.34 5.79 -5.14
CA LEU A 180 1.69 5.24 -3.94
C LEU A 180 1.39 6.31 -2.89
N GLU A 181 2.05 7.47 -2.94
CA GLU A 181 1.74 8.63 -2.10
C GLU A 181 0.33 9.19 -2.35
N GLU A 182 -0.29 8.91 -3.50
CA GLU A 182 -1.67 9.31 -3.81
C GLU A 182 -2.73 8.64 -2.90
N VAL A 183 -2.37 7.49 -2.30
CA VAL A 183 -3.23 6.76 -1.36
C VAL A 183 -2.61 6.59 0.02
N SER A 184 -1.31 6.85 0.16
CA SER A 184 -0.58 6.70 1.40
C SER A 184 0.16 7.97 1.76
N PRO A 185 -0.32 8.76 2.74
CA PRO A 185 0.42 9.93 3.23
C PRO A 185 1.83 9.60 3.73
N LEU A 186 2.09 8.33 4.08
CA LEU A 186 3.43 7.83 4.36
C LEU A 186 3.79 6.68 3.42
N VAL A 187 4.86 6.87 2.66
CA VAL A 187 5.54 5.80 1.92
C VAL A 187 7.01 5.79 2.33
N THR A 188 7.48 4.67 2.86
CA THR A 188 8.87 4.49 3.31
C THR A 188 9.57 3.40 2.51
N ILE A 189 10.84 3.62 2.15
CA ILE A 189 11.68 2.60 1.49
C ILE A 189 12.54 1.95 2.57
N VAL A 190 12.38 0.65 2.77
CA VAL A 190 13.16 -0.11 3.75
C VAL A 190 14.48 -0.60 3.12
N PRO A 191 15.58 -0.68 3.90
CA PRO A 191 16.88 -1.06 3.38
C PRO A 191 17.00 -2.56 3.06
N GLU A 192 16.18 -3.40 3.70
CA GLU A 192 16.22 -4.85 3.52
C GLU A 192 14.82 -5.41 3.25
N GLU A 193 14.74 -6.41 2.38
CA GLU A 193 13.48 -7.05 2.01
C GLU A 193 12.75 -7.66 3.21
N SER A 194 13.50 -8.24 4.14
CA SER A 194 13.02 -8.84 5.39
C SER A 194 12.22 -7.87 6.24
N MET A 195 12.51 -6.57 6.15
CA MET A 195 11.79 -5.54 6.91
C MET A 195 10.36 -5.34 6.39
N LEU A 196 10.01 -5.77 5.17
CA LEU A 196 8.62 -5.72 4.72
C LEU A 196 7.70 -6.65 5.54
N ASP A 197 8.22 -7.76 6.08
CA ASP A 197 7.43 -8.62 6.98
C ASP A 197 7.18 -7.93 8.33
N VAL A 198 8.14 -7.11 8.79
CA VAL A 198 8.00 -6.27 9.98
C VAL A 198 6.99 -5.14 9.69
N VAL A 199 7.08 -4.49 8.54
CA VAL A 199 6.08 -3.48 8.11
C VAL A 199 4.68 -4.09 8.08
N ALA A 200 4.52 -5.29 7.51
CA ALA A 200 3.25 -6.00 7.49
C ALA A 200 2.72 -6.29 8.92
N ALA A 201 3.61 -6.73 9.83
CA ALA A 201 3.25 -7.00 11.22
C ALA A 201 2.87 -5.74 12.01
N VAL A 202 3.46 -4.59 11.67
CA VAL A 202 3.21 -3.31 12.35
C VAL A 202 2.07 -2.54 11.69
N SER A 203 2.28 -2.02 10.47
CA SER A 203 1.30 -1.16 9.80
C SER A 203 0.23 -1.93 9.04
N GLY A 204 0.55 -3.12 8.52
CA GLY A 204 -0.41 -3.99 7.85
C GLY A 204 -1.49 -4.51 8.80
N SER A 205 -1.06 -5.01 9.98
CA SER A 205 -1.97 -5.47 11.05
C SER A 205 -2.50 -4.32 11.92
N GLY A 206 -1.85 -3.16 11.90
CA GLY A 206 -2.17 -1.99 12.72
C GLY A 206 -3.64 -1.58 12.75
N PRO A 207 -4.36 -1.48 11.61
CA PRO A 207 -5.78 -1.15 11.60
C PRO A 207 -6.63 -2.06 12.51
N ALA A 208 -6.37 -3.37 12.51
CA ALA A 208 -7.10 -4.31 13.37
C ALA A 208 -6.82 -4.06 14.86
N HIS A 209 -5.57 -3.73 15.22
CA HIS A 209 -5.24 -3.34 16.58
C HIS A 209 -6.02 -2.08 17.02
N PHE A 210 -6.11 -1.07 16.15
CA PHE A 210 -6.85 0.15 16.46
C PHE A 210 -8.36 -0.07 16.55
N PHE A 211 -8.92 -0.93 15.69
CA PHE A 211 -10.34 -1.30 15.80
C PHE A 211 -10.64 -2.00 17.13
N LEU A 212 -9.78 -2.90 17.59
CA LEU A 212 -9.93 -3.55 18.89
C LEU A 212 -9.86 -2.54 20.05
N ILE A 213 -8.97 -1.55 19.97
CA ILE A 213 -8.88 -0.47 20.98
C ILE A 213 -10.18 0.34 20.99
N ILE A 214 -10.66 0.77 19.83
CA ILE A 214 -11.90 1.54 19.69
C ILE A 214 -13.08 0.75 20.25
N GLU A 215 -13.23 -0.52 19.85
CA GLU A 215 -14.26 -1.43 20.34
C GLU A 215 -14.22 -1.54 21.88
N SER A 216 -13.04 -1.73 22.45
CA SER A 216 -12.85 -1.85 23.90
C SER A 216 -13.20 -0.56 24.65
N MET A 217 -12.84 0.59 24.10
CA MET A 217 -13.15 1.90 24.70
C MET A 217 -14.65 2.21 24.64
N VAL A 218 -15.32 1.86 23.54
CA VAL A 218 -16.78 2.01 23.41
C VAL A 218 -17.49 1.13 24.44
N ALA A 219 -17.12 -0.15 24.54
CA ALA A 219 -17.70 -1.06 25.52
C ALA A 219 -17.49 -0.58 26.97
N ALA A 220 -16.32 -0.03 27.29
CA ALA A 220 -16.05 0.56 28.59
C ALA A 220 -16.96 1.76 28.88
N ALA A 221 -17.15 2.67 27.92
CA ALA A 221 -18.02 3.82 28.06
C ALA A 221 -19.50 3.42 28.24
N GLU A 222 -19.97 2.41 27.49
CA GLU A 222 -21.31 1.82 27.65
C GLU A 222 -21.51 1.27 29.06
N SER A 223 -20.51 0.54 29.59
CA SER A 223 -20.56 0.00 30.95
C SER A 223 -20.65 1.07 32.05
N MET A 224 -20.22 2.31 31.75
CA MET A 224 -20.29 3.48 32.63
C MET A 224 -21.56 4.32 32.42
N GLY A 225 -22.47 3.88 31.56
CA GLY A 225 -23.78 4.48 31.34
C GLY A 225 -23.87 5.46 30.16
N LEU A 226 -22.83 5.56 29.32
CA LEU A 226 -22.90 6.35 28.10
C LEU A 226 -23.56 5.53 26.97
N PRO A 227 -24.67 5.98 26.35
CA PRO A 227 -25.28 5.24 25.25
C PRO A 227 -24.32 5.06 24.08
N ARG A 228 -24.39 3.90 23.41
CA ARG A 228 -23.51 3.55 22.27
C ARG A 228 -23.47 4.63 21.19
N GLU A 229 -24.63 5.16 20.85
CA GLU A 229 -24.81 6.20 19.83
C GLU A 229 -23.99 7.47 20.11
N ALA A 230 -23.69 7.74 21.39
CA ALA A 230 -22.78 8.81 21.79
C ALA A 230 -21.33 8.30 21.96
N ALA A 231 -21.15 7.12 22.57
CA ALA A 231 -19.83 6.56 22.88
C ALA A 231 -18.99 6.30 21.62
N GLU A 232 -19.57 5.65 20.62
CA GLU A 232 -18.88 5.25 19.40
C GLU A 232 -18.28 6.43 18.61
N PRO A 233 -19.05 7.46 18.22
CA PRO A 233 -18.47 8.62 17.52
C PRO A 233 -17.47 9.40 18.38
N LEU A 234 -17.67 9.50 19.71
CA LEU A 234 -16.74 10.19 20.61
C LEU A 234 -15.38 9.48 20.66
N VAL A 235 -15.37 8.15 20.78
CA VAL A 235 -14.15 7.34 20.80
C VAL A 235 -13.45 7.41 19.44
N ILE A 236 -14.16 7.19 18.34
CA ILE A 236 -13.59 7.24 16.98
C ILE A 236 -12.93 8.59 16.72
N GLN A 237 -13.64 9.70 17.02
CA GLN A 237 -13.10 11.04 16.81
C GLN A 237 -11.90 11.34 17.71
N SER A 238 -11.88 10.82 18.95
CA SER A 238 -10.75 10.97 19.87
C SER A 238 -9.50 10.24 19.37
N CYS A 239 -9.64 8.99 18.91
CA CYS A 239 -8.55 8.23 18.31
C CYS A 239 -8.02 8.90 17.03
N LEU A 240 -8.93 9.35 16.16
CA LEU A 240 -8.59 10.06 14.94
C LEU A 240 -7.81 11.35 15.24
N GLY A 241 -8.32 12.18 16.16
CA GLY A 241 -7.68 13.43 16.57
C GLY A 241 -6.28 13.21 17.17
N ALA A 242 -6.12 12.20 18.03
CA ALA A 242 -4.82 11.85 18.59
C ALA A 242 -3.81 11.42 17.49
N GLY A 243 -4.25 10.65 16.50
CA GLY A 243 -3.43 10.28 15.34
C GLY A 243 -3.02 11.48 14.50
N TYR A 244 -3.93 12.42 14.24
CA TYR A 244 -3.63 13.67 13.53
C TYR A 244 -2.62 14.53 14.29
N LEU A 245 -2.80 14.71 15.61
CA LEU A 245 -1.86 15.44 16.46
C LEU A 245 -0.47 14.80 16.44
N ALA A 246 -0.41 13.47 16.55
CA ALA A 246 0.85 12.73 16.47
C ALA A 246 1.55 12.93 15.13
N ARG A 247 0.81 12.88 14.01
CA ARG A 247 1.39 13.08 12.67
C ARG A 247 1.85 14.51 12.41
N ALA A 248 1.15 15.51 12.95
CA ALA A 248 1.48 16.92 12.75
C ALA A 248 2.60 17.42 13.68
N SER A 249 2.89 16.69 14.76
CA SER A 249 3.87 17.07 15.77
C SER A 249 5.29 16.65 15.38
N SER A 250 6.28 17.49 15.70
CA SER A 250 7.70 17.12 15.69
C SER A 250 8.17 16.48 17.00
N LYS A 251 7.32 16.47 18.04
CA LYS A 251 7.65 15.90 19.36
C LYS A 251 7.50 14.37 19.34
N PRO A 252 8.29 13.65 20.13
CA PRO A 252 8.05 12.22 20.38
C PRO A 252 6.62 11.97 20.90
N VAL A 253 5.99 10.88 20.44
CA VAL A 253 4.62 10.51 20.86
C VAL A 253 4.51 10.34 22.39
N ALA A 254 5.58 9.88 23.04
CA ALA A 254 5.64 9.76 24.49
C ALA A 254 5.47 11.11 25.21
N ASP A 255 5.92 12.22 24.60
CA ASP A 255 5.78 13.55 25.18
C ASP A 255 4.38 14.11 24.92
N LEU A 256 3.78 13.85 23.75
CA LEU A 256 2.36 14.15 23.50
C LEU A 256 1.45 13.46 24.52
N ARG A 257 1.75 12.19 24.87
CA ARG A 257 1.03 11.48 25.93
C ARG A 257 1.19 12.14 27.30
N LYS A 258 2.39 12.62 27.65
CA LYS A 258 2.63 13.32 28.92
C LYS A 258 1.89 14.67 28.97
N GLU A 259 1.85 15.40 27.86
CA GLU A 259 1.23 16.73 27.78
C GLU A 259 -0.29 16.70 28.05
N VAL A 260 -0.96 15.58 27.74
CA VAL A 260 -2.38 15.38 28.06
C VAL A 260 -2.62 14.79 29.46
N CYS A 261 -1.57 14.49 30.22
CA CYS A 261 -1.64 13.98 31.59
C CYS A 261 -1.39 15.10 32.60
N VAL A 262 -2.46 15.65 33.17
CA VAL A 262 -2.34 16.60 34.30
C VAL A 262 -1.93 15.83 35.57
N PRO A 263 -0.94 16.32 36.36
CA PRO A 263 -0.53 15.67 37.60
C PRO A 263 -1.71 15.44 38.56
N ARG A 264 -1.86 14.20 39.04
CA ARG A 264 -2.97 13.70 39.87
C ARG A 264 -4.35 13.71 39.19
N GLY A 265 -4.41 13.96 37.88
CA GLY A 265 -5.62 13.98 37.07
C GLY A 265 -6.14 12.59 36.70
N SER A 266 -7.33 12.54 36.08
CA SER A 266 -7.96 11.30 35.63
C SER A 266 -7.12 10.57 34.55
N THR A 267 -6.58 11.31 33.58
CA THR A 267 -5.75 10.76 32.49
C THR A 267 -4.48 10.10 33.03
N GLU A 268 -3.79 10.74 33.98
CA GLU A 268 -2.56 10.18 34.59
C GLU A 268 -2.86 8.85 35.30
N LYS A 269 -3.96 8.77 36.06
CA LYS A 269 -4.38 7.54 36.74
C LYS A 269 -4.70 6.42 35.75
N ALA A 270 -5.42 6.74 34.67
CA ALA A 270 -5.76 5.76 33.63
C ALA A 270 -4.51 5.23 32.92
N ILE A 271 -3.61 6.12 32.46
CA ILE A 271 -2.37 5.72 31.79
C ILE A 271 -1.45 4.91 32.72
N SER A 272 -1.35 5.30 34.00
CA SER A 272 -0.55 4.56 34.99
C SER A 272 -1.07 3.13 35.17
N HIS A 273 -2.39 2.94 35.21
CA HIS A 273 -2.99 1.62 35.30
C HIS A 273 -2.72 0.76 34.05
N LEU A 274 -2.85 1.35 32.86
CA LEU A 274 -2.55 0.65 31.59
C LEU A 274 -1.07 0.22 31.52
N ASP A 275 -0.15 1.09 31.95
CA ASP A 275 1.28 0.79 31.93
C ASP A 275 1.63 -0.33 32.92
N GLN A 276 1.10 -0.27 34.15
CA GLN A 276 1.25 -1.33 35.16
C GLN A 276 0.62 -2.66 34.72
N SER A 277 -0.41 -2.61 33.89
CA SER A 277 -1.07 -3.79 33.32
C SER A 277 -0.32 -4.40 32.13
N GLY A 278 0.82 -3.83 31.74
CA GLY A 278 1.71 -4.43 30.74
C GLY A 278 1.26 -4.24 29.29
N VAL A 279 0.48 -3.19 28.98
CA VAL A 279 -0.02 -2.92 27.61
C VAL A 279 1.10 -2.91 26.57
N GLN A 280 2.27 -2.36 26.90
CA GLN A 280 3.41 -2.31 25.98
C GLN A 280 3.91 -3.72 25.61
N GLU A 281 3.99 -4.63 26.58
CA GLU A 281 4.42 -6.01 26.33
C GLU A 281 3.35 -6.79 25.56
N LEU A 282 2.06 -6.54 25.82
CA LEU A 282 0.97 -7.13 25.05
C LEU A 282 1.07 -6.78 23.56
N PHE A 283 1.31 -5.51 23.22
CA PHE A 283 1.51 -5.10 21.82
C PHE A 283 2.75 -5.73 21.21
N LYS A 284 3.87 -5.77 21.93
CA LYS A 284 5.11 -6.42 21.48
C LYS A 284 4.87 -7.90 21.15
N MET A 285 4.22 -8.65 22.03
CA MET A 285 3.89 -10.05 21.80
C MET A 285 2.91 -10.25 20.63
N ALA A 286 1.90 -9.39 20.51
CA ALA A 286 0.95 -9.46 19.39
C ALA A 286 1.63 -9.22 18.04
N ILE A 287 2.48 -8.19 17.94
CA ILE A 287 3.27 -7.89 16.74
C ILE A 287 4.24 -9.04 16.42
N GLN A 288 4.91 -9.61 17.43
CA GLN A 288 5.79 -10.76 17.22
C GLN A 288 5.03 -11.96 16.63
N LYS A 289 3.84 -12.28 17.16
CA LYS A 289 3.00 -13.36 16.60
C LYS A 289 2.58 -13.10 15.16
N SER A 290 2.26 -11.83 14.81
CA SER A 290 1.96 -11.44 13.44
C SER A 290 3.17 -11.62 12.51
N LEU A 291 4.35 -11.20 12.97
CA LEU A 291 5.61 -11.40 12.24
C LEU A 291 5.92 -12.89 12.01
N ASP A 292 5.80 -13.72 13.06
CA ASP A 292 6.02 -15.16 12.95
C ASP A 292 5.07 -15.83 11.94
N ALA A 293 3.82 -15.35 11.87
CA ALA A 293 2.85 -15.81 10.87
C ALA A 293 3.23 -15.35 9.45
N ASN A 294 3.67 -14.10 9.27
CA ASN A 294 4.14 -13.59 7.99
C ASN A 294 5.32 -14.40 7.44
N LEU A 295 6.30 -14.73 8.30
CA LEU A 295 7.46 -15.52 7.91
C LEU A 295 7.10 -16.93 7.44
N LYS A 296 6.04 -17.54 8.02
CA LYS A 296 5.53 -18.86 7.61
C LYS A 296 4.77 -18.84 6.28
N MET A 297 4.30 -17.68 5.82
CA MET A 297 3.59 -17.55 4.53
C MET A 297 4.52 -17.48 3.32
N ARG A 298 5.85 -17.35 3.51
CA ARG A 298 6.79 -17.39 2.40
C ARG A 298 6.69 -18.76 1.71
N PHE A 299 6.16 -18.76 0.49
CA PHE A 299 5.94 -19.99 -0.29
C PHE A 299 7.30 -20.68 -0.50
N CYS A 300 7.39 -21.94 -0.06
CA CYS A 300 8.41 -22.87 -0.55
C CYS A 300 8.05 -23.30 -1.98
#